data_AF-A0A5C5XYR2-F1
#
_entry.id   AF-A0A5C5XYR2-F1
#
_cell.length_a   1.000
_cell.length_b   1.000
_cell.length_c   1.000
_cell.angle_alpha   90.00
_cell.angle_beta   90.00
_cell.angle_gamma   90.00
#
_symmetry.space_group_name_H-M   'P 1'
#
loop_
_entity.id
_entity.type
_entity.pdbx_description
1 polymer ?
#
loop_
_entity_poly.entity_id
_entity_poly.type
_entity_poly.pdbx_seq_one_letter_code
_entity_poly.pdbx_strand_id
1 'polypeptide(L)'
;MLMPLETVSPSVTRSIAAIPGFDVASIMPPQAVLFELAQVNNLTRGALVGALVLFVIFMVTLFVFASYFGLWIQSQLTGAGVSMWNLIGMTFRKVNPRSIVRSKIMATQAGLDDPEMTTEAIEAHYLAGGNVQQVVRALVAARKAKTISLTFREATAIDLAGRDVLESVQTSVYPKVIDCPPRGAAKPSLDAVAKDGIQLKVKARVTVRANLQQLIGGATEETIIARVGEGIVSAIGSAASHKKVLENPDVISKAVLAKRLDSQTAFEIVSIDIADIDVGANIGARLQADQAEADTQVARANAESKRAAAVAEEQEMQAKIEESRAKVVESQAAVPEAMADAFRTGKLNILDYYKLQNVNADTEMRKAIAGGGQRETPEQYK
;
A
#
# COMPACT_ATOMS: atom_id res chain seq x y z
N MET A 1 25.28 48.17 -40.89
CA MET A 1 24.66 49.47 -40.59
C MET A 1 25.76 50.31 -39.95
N LEU A 2 26.26 51.28 -40.73
CA LEU A 2 27.42 52.12 -40.40
C LEU A 2 27.03 53.17 -39.35
N MET A 3 27.89 53.40 -38.36
CA MET A 3 28.02 54.68 -37.65
C MET A 3 29.50 55.00 -37.46
N PRO A 4 29.98 56.21 -37.85
CA PRO A 4 31.38 56.59 -37.78
C PRO A 4 31.73 57.24 -36.43
N LEU A 5 32.98 57.04 -35.98
CA LEU A 5 33.56 57.72 -34.83
C LEU A 5 33.91 59.16 -35.19
N GLU A 6 33.38 60.06 -34.36
CA GLU A 6 33.49 61.50 -34.43
C GLU A 6 34.92 62.02 -34.22
N THR A 7 35.14 63.13 -34.91
CA THR A 7 36.32 63.99 -34.94
C THR A 7 36.71 64.55 -33.57
N VAL A 8 37.95 64.33 -33.14
CA VAL A 8 38.56 65.05 -32.02
C VAL A 8 39.14 66.37 -32.53
N SER A 9 38.64 67.47 -31.97
CA SER A 9 39.02 68.86 -32.24
C SER A 9 40.40 69.22 -31.62
N PRO A 10 41.24 70.04 -32.30
CA PRO A 10 42.60 70.36 -31.88
C PRO A 10 42.62 71.67 -31.08
N SER A 11 42.57 71.62 -29.74
CA SER A 11 42.57 72.87 -28.96
C SER A 11 43.18 72.84 -27.55
N VAL A 12 44.04 71.88 -27.20
CA VAL A 12 44.66 71.90 -25.84
C VAL A 12 46.17 71.67 -25.78
N THR A 13 46.84 71.19 -26.83
CA THR A 13 48.30 70.99 -26.79
C THR A 13 49.09 72.17 -27.37
N ARG A 14 48.61 73.40 -27.18
CA ARG A 14 49.41 74.63 -27.31
C ARG A 14 49.62 75.25 -25.94
N SER A 15 50.48 74.63 -25.16
CA SER A 15 51.22 75.28 -24.06
C SER A 15 52.36 74.34 -23.71
N ILE A 16 53.57 74.86 -23.54
CA ILE A 16 54.86 74.16 -23.53
C ILE A 16 55.49 74.00 -24.94
N ALA A 17 55.68 75.14 -25.61
CA ALA A 17 56.69 75.31 -26.65
C ALA A 17 57.44 76.62 -26.38
N ALA A 18 58.27 76.62 -25.33
CA ALA A 18 59.16 77.73 -25.00
C ALA A 18 60.33 77.21 -24.14
N ILE A 19 61.20 76.40 -24.75
CA ILE A 19 62.57 76.13 -24.27
C ILE A 19 63.47 76.27 -25.51
N PRO A 20 64.48 77.16 -25.50
CA PRO A 20 65.40 77.31 -26.62
C PRO A 20 66.38 76.13 -26.62
N GLY A 21 66.51 75.44 -27.76
CA GLY A 21 67.46 74.34 -27.95
C GLY A 21 66.86 72.96 -28.26
N PHE A 22 65.55 72.85 -28.50
CA PHE A 22 64.92 71.58 -28.86
C PHE A 22 64.49 71.56 -30.34
N ASP A 23 65.33 70.93 -31.16
CA ASP A 23 65.09 70.73 -32.59
C ASP A 23 64.11 69.56 -32.80
N VAL A 24 62.88 69.90 -33.17
CA VAL A 24 61.77 68.94 -33.36
C VAL A 24 61.98 68.07 -34.62
N ALA A 25 63.00 68.33 -35.44
CA ALA A 25 63.35 67.52 -36.61
C ALA A 25 64.13 66.23 -36.27
N SER A 26 64.55 66.03 -35.02
CA SER A 26 65.41 64.91 -34.60
C SER A 26 64.67 63.69 -34.00
N ILE A 27 63.32 63.73 -33.92
CA ILE A 27 62.48 62.68 -33.30
C ILE A 27 61.66 61.90 -34.36
N MET A 28 61.92 62.08 -35.65
CA MET A 28 61.42 61.14 -36.65
C MET A 28 62.42 59.98 -36.81
N PRO A 29 62.03 58.72 -36.53
CA PRO A 29 62.84 57.61 -37.02
C PRO A 29 62.93 57.71 -38.56
N PRO A 30 64.08 57.40 -39.16
CA PRO A 30 64.25 57.47 -40.61
C PRO A 30 63.16 56.62 -41.27
N GLN A 31 62.60 57.12 -42.37
CA GLN A 31 61.50 56.52 -43.14
C GLN A 31 61.80 55.07 -43.59
N ALA A 32 63.03 54.59 -43.39
CA ALA A 32 63.45 53.20 -43.50
C ALA A 32 62.80 52.25 -42.46
N VAL A 33 62.45 52.71 -41.25
CA VAL A 33 61.86 51.85 -40.21
C VAL A 33 60.39 51.53 -40.50
N LEU A 34 59.66 52.44 -41.15
CA LEU A 34 58.30 52.17 -41.62
C LEU A 34 58.26 51.23 -42.83
N PHE A 35 59.37 51.07 -43.55
CA PHE A 35 59.48 50.15 -44.69
C PHE A 35 59.83 48.72 -44.25
N GLU A 36 60.56 48.52 -43.15
CA GLU A 36 60.82 47.17 -42.61
C GLU A 36 59.58 46.51 -42.00
N LEU A 37 58.68 47.27 -41.38
CA LEU A 37 57.41 46.73 -40.87
C LEU A 37 56.41 46.37 -41.99
N ALA A 38 56.60 46.92 -43.19
CA ALA A 38 55.80 46.61 -44.38
C ALA A 38 56.30 45.37 -45.15
N GLN A 39 57.51 44.86 -44.85
CA GLN A 39 58.08 43.65 -45.44
C GLN A 39 58.06 42.43 -44.53
N VAL A 40 57.11 42.35 -43.59
CA VAL A 40 56.78 41.04 -43.01
C VAL A 40 55.93 40.30 -44.04
N ASN A 41 56.60 39.52 -44.90
CA ASN A 41 56.01 38.61 -45.86
C ASN A 41 54.75 37.94 -45.28
N ASN A 42 53.71 37.75 -46.10
CA ASN A 42 52.52 36.98 -45.70
C ASN A 42 52.88 35.61 -45.11
N LEU A 43 54.04 35.06 -45.50
CA LEU A 43 54.65 33.85 -44.96
C LEU A 43 55.11 33.98 -43.49
N THR A 44 55.74 35.09 -43.10
CA THR A 44 56.17 35.36 -41.72
C THR A 44 54.99 35.69 -40.78
N ARG A 45 53.93 36.34 -41.28
CA ARG A 45 52.68 36.51 -40.52
C ARG A 45 51.96 35.17 -40.33
N GLY A 46 51.90 34.33 -41.36
CA GLY A 46 51.37 32.97 -41.26
C GLY A 46 52.16 32.07 -40.30
N ALA A 47 53.50 32.18 -40.30
CA ALA A 47 54.37 31.46 -39.37
C ALA A 47 54.19 31.92 -37.92
N LEU A 48 54.06 33.23 -37.67
CA LEU A 48 53.79 33.78 -36.33
C LEU A 48 52.41 33.38 -35.81
N VAL A 49 51.37 33.42 -36.66
CA VAL A 49 50.03 32.96 -36.30
C VAL A 49 50.02 31.44 -36.06
N GLY A 50 50.71 30.67 -36.89
CA GLY A 50 50.88 29.22 -36.70
C GLY A 50 51.61 28.87 -35.41
N ALA A 51 52.71 29.58 -35.09
CA ALA A 51 53.45 29.42 -33.85
C ALA A 51 52.63 29.80 -32.61
N LEU A 52 51.83 30.88 -32.69
CA LEU A 52 50.91 31.29 -31.63
C LEU A 52 49.83 30.22 -31.39
N VAL A 53 49.22 29.70 -32.45
CA VAL A 53 48.22 28.62 -32.35
C VAL A 53 48.84 27.36 -31.75
N LEU A 54 50.03 26.97 -32.18
CA LEU A 54 50.75 25.81 -31.62
C LEU A 54 51.09 26.02 -30.14
N PHE A 55 51.52 27.22 -29.76
CA PHE A 55 51.82 27.59 -28.38
C PHE A 55 50.56 27.55 -27.49
N VAL A 56 49.42 28.06 -27.99
CA VAL A 56 48.14 27.98 -27.28
C VAL A 56 47.69 26.53 -27.13
N ILE A 57 47.79 25.69 -28.17
CA ILE A 57 47.47 24.25 -28.10
C ILE A 57 48.37 23.54 -27.09
N PHE A 58 49.67 23.85 -27.09
CA PHE A 58 50.62 23.31 -26.12
C PHE A 58 50.25 23.71 -24.68
N MET A 59 49.93 24.99 -24.45
CA MET A 59 49.57 25.50 -23.13
C MET A 59 48.24 24.93 -22.62
N VAL A 60 47.25 24.76 -23.50
CA VAL A 60 45.98 24.09 -23.17
C VAL A 60 46.21 22.62 -22.85
N THR A 61 47.02 21.91 -23.64
CA THR A 61 47.36 20.51 -23.37
C THR A 61 48.05 20.38 -22.02
N LEU A 62 49.04 21.23 -21.72
CA LEU A 62 49.74 21.22 -20.43
C LEU A 62 48.79 21.51 -19.26
N PHE A 63 47.85 22.46 -19.40
CA PHE A 63 46.85 22.76 -18.38
C PHE A 63 45.92 21.57 -18.11
N VAL A 64 45.45 20.90 -19.16
CA VAL A 64 44.62 19.68 -19.05
C VAL A 64 45.40 18.59 -18.32
N PHE A 65 46.64 18.31 -18.73
CA PHE A 65 47.50 17.31 -18.07
C PHE A 65 47.76 17.65 -16.60
N ALA A 66 48.06 18.93 -16.29
CA ALA A 66 48.28 19.39 -14.91
C ALA A 66 47.03 19.21 -14.03
N SER A 67 45.82 19.38 -14.58
CA SER A 67 44.58 19.20 -13.83
C SER A 67 44.35 17.75 -13.36
N TYR A 68 44.75 16.75 -14.15
CA TYR A 68 44.63 15.34 -13.82
C TYR A 68 45.83 14.78 -13.04
N PHE A 69 46.97 15.46 -13.10
CA PHE A 69 48.21 15.04 -12.44
C PHE A 69 48.04 14.80 -10.93
N GLY A 70 47.29 15.67 -10.25
CA GLY A 70 46.99 15.50 -8.82
C GLY A 70 46.19 14.24 -8.50
N LEU A 71 45.19 13.90 -9.32
CA LEU A 71 44.39 12.68 -9.17
C LEU A 71 45.21 11.42 -9.48
N TRP A 72 46.07 11.49 -10.51
CA TRP A 72 46.96 10.40 -10.88
C TRP A 72 47.93 10.07 -9.76
N ILE A 73 48.62 11.07 -9.19
CA ILE A 73 49.54 10.89 -8.05
C ILE A 73 48.81 10.23 -6.87
N GLN A 74 47.63 10.73 -6.51
CA GLN A 74 46.84 10.14 -5.42
C GLN A 74 46.53 8.66 -5.67
N SER A 75 46.18 8.29 -6.90
CA SER A 75 45.90 6.89 -7.25
C SER A 75 47.15 6.00 -7.19
N GLN A 76 48.31 6.50 -7.60
CA GLN A 76 49.55 5.73 -7.61
C GLN A 76 50.11 5.54 -6.19
N LEU A 77 50.11 6.60 -5.37
CA LEU A 77 50.57 6.54 -3.98
C LEU A 77 49.72 5.61 -3.10
N THR A 78 48.44 5.45 -3.44
CA THR A 78 47.50 4.59 -2.70
C THR A 78 47.36 3.19 -3.30
N GLY A 79 48.09 2.88 -4.37
CA GLY A 79 48.04 1.56 -5.03
C GLY A 79 46.75 1.28 -5.81
N ALA A 80 45.91 2.29 -6.07
CA ALA A 80 44.62 2.12 -6.75
C ALA A 80 44.74 1.75 -8.24
N GLY A 81 45.93 1.89 -8.84
CA GLY A 81 46.24 1.36 -10.17
C GLY A 81 45.56 2.08 -11.34
N VAL A 82 45.17 3.36 -11.19
CA VAL A 82 44.55 4.12 -12.28
C VAL A 82 45.64 4.80 -13.13
N SER A 83 45.69 4.47 -14.42
CA SER A 83 46.66 5.03 -15.36
C SER A 83 46.27 6.44 -15.82
N MET A 84 47.23 7.23 -16.28
CA MET A 84 46.97 8.57 -16.83
C MET A 84 46.09 8.50 -18.10
N TRP A 85 46.27 7.44 -18.90
CA TRP A 85 45.44 7.17 -20.08
C TRP A 85 43.98 6.88 -19.71
N ASN A 86 43.74 6.18 -18.60
CA ASN A 86 42.38 5.94 -18.11
C ASN A 86 41.69 7.24 -17.70
N LEU A 87 42.40 8.17 -17.02
CA LEU A 87 41.85 9.47 -16.63
C LEU A 87 41.43 10.32 -17.84
N ILE A 88 42.28 10.35 -18.87
CA ILE A 88 41.97 11.05 -20.12
C ILE A 88 40.79 10.36 -20.84
N GLY A 89 40.78 9.02 -20.87
CA GLY A 89 39.70 8.22 -21.45
C GLY A 89 38.36 8.40 -20.75
N MET A 90 38.34 8.60 -19.43
CA MET A 90 37.12 8.92 -18.66
C MET A 90 36.50 10.23 -19.14
N THR A 91 37.33 11.25 -19.40
CA THR A 91 36.86 12.57 -19.88
C THR A 91 36.20 12.45 -21.25
N PHE A 92 36.78 11.68 -22.17
CA PHE A 92 36.15 11.42 -23.47
C PHE A 92 34.83 10.66 -23.37
N ARG A 93 34.73 9.73 -22.41
CA ARG A 93 33.50 8.97 -22.12
C ARG A 93 32.47 9.74 -21.27
N LYS A 94 32.75 11.00 -20.92
CA LYS A 94 31.92 11.84 -20.02
C LYS A 94 31.70 11.22 -18.62
N VAL A 95 32.65 10.44 -18.14
CA VAL A 95 32.67 9.90 -16.77
C VAL A 95 33.41 10.87 -15.85
N ASN A 96 32.94 11.09 -14.62
CA ASN A 96 33.61 11.97 -13.67
C ASN A 96 34.88 11.29 -13.07
N PRO A 97 36.10 11.68 -13.45
CA PRO A 97 37.31 10.96 -13.06
C PRO A 97 37.57 11.02 -11.54
N ARG A 98 37.14 12.12 -10.89
CA ARG A 98 37.32 12.30 -9.45
C ARG A 98 36.49 11.31 -8.64
N SER A 99 35.26 11.01 -9.08
CA SER A 99 34.38 10.05 -8.41
C SER A 99 34.95 8.63 -8.49
N ILE A 100 35.41 8.24 -9.69
CA ILE A 100 35.97 6.90 -9.94
C ILE A 100 37.27 6.70 -9.16
N VAL A 101 38.22 7.64 -9.25
CA VAL A 101 39.50 7.55 -8.53
C VAL A 101 39.27 7.47 -7.03
N ARG A 102 38.43 8.34 -6.45
CA ARG A 102 38.17 8.32 -5.00
C ARG A 102 37.53 7.00 -4.55
N SER A 103 36.63 6.46 -5.36
CA SER A 103 35.97 5.18 -5.06
C SER A 103 36.95 4.01 -5.17
N LYS A 104 37.84 4.01 -6.18
CA LYS A 104 38.89 3.00 -6.32
C LYS A 104 39.92 3.06 -5.19
N ILE A 105 40.34 4.27 -4.79
CA ILE A 105 41.20 4.49 -3.62
C ILE A 105 40.54 3.90 -2.36
N MET A 106 39.26 4.22 -2.12
CA MET A 106 38.52 3.71 -0.98
C MET A 106 38.45 2.18 -0.98
N ALA A 107 38.20 1.58 -2.14
CA ALA A 107 38.12 0.14 -2.28
C ALA A 107 39.47 -0.54 -2.02
N THR A 108 40.55 0.02 -2.55
CA THR A 108 41.93 -0.50 -2.38
C THR A 108 42.37 -0.38 -0.92
N GLN A 109 42.15 0.78 -0.28
CA GLN A 109 42.49 1.00 1.14
C GLN A 109 41.66 0.13 2.09
N ALA A 110 40.47 -0.29 1.67
CA ALA A 110 39.64 -1.22 2.43
C ALA A 110 40.01 -2.70 2.20
N GLY A 111 40.96 -3.00 1.31
CA GLY A 111 41.33 -4.38 0.95
C GLY A 111 40.19 -5.14 0.28
N LEU A 112 39.45 -4.47 -0.60
CA LEU A 112 38.43 -5.10 -1.43
C LEU A 112 39.10 -5.79 -2.62
N ASP A 113 39.37 -7.09 -2.48
CA ASP A 113 40.01 -7.93 -3.49
C ASP A 113 38.99 -8.67 -4.37
N ASP A 114 37.97 -7.96 -4.87
CA ASP A 114 36.99 -8.54 -5.78
C ASP A 114 37.52 -8.53 -7.22
N PRO A 115 37.72 -9.69 -7.88
CA PRO A 115 38.24 -9.77 -9.24
C PRO A 115 37.34 -9.07 -10.27
N GLU A 116 36.05 -8.90 -9.98
CA GLU A 116 35.10 -8.25 -10.88
C GLU A 116 35.16 -6.71 -10.78
N MET A 117 35.79 -6.17 -9.73
CA MET A 117 35.89 -4.74 -9.46
C MET A 117 37.08 -4.11 -10.23
N THR A 118 37.00 -4.16 -11.55
CA THR A 118 37.95 -3.51 -12.46
C THR A 118 37.66 -2.01 -12.59
N THR A 119 38.61 -1.22 -13.10
CA THR A 119 38.39 0.21 -13.33
C THR A 119 37.28 0.42 -14.36
N GLU A 120 37.28 -0.43 -15.38
CA GLU A 120 36.32 -0.47 -16.47
C GLU A 120 34.92 -0.83 -15.96
N ALA A 121 34.79 -1.78 -15.03
CA ALA A 121 33.50 -2.13 -14.44
C ALA A 121 32.91 -1.00 -13.58
N ILE A 122 33.75 -0.29 -12.82
CA ILE A 122 33.33 0.88 -12.04
C ILE A 122 32.87 2.02 -12.96
N GLU A 123 33.58 2.26 -14.06
CA GLU A 123 33.17 3.24 -15.08
C GLU A 123 31.87 2.83 -15.78
N ALA A 124 31.72 1.55 -16.11
CA ALA A 124 30.51 1.01 -16.74
C ALA A 124 29.28 1.22 -15.85
N HIS A 125 29.41 0.99 -14.54
CA HIS A 125 28.34 1.26 -13.57
C HIS A 125 27.97 2.75 -13.51
N TYR A 126 28.97 3.64 -13.52
CA TYR A 126 28.73 5.09 -13.58
C TYR A 126 27.98 5.50 -14.86
N LEU A 127 28.38 4.93 -16.01
CA LEU A 127 27.73 5.18 -17.30
C LEU A 127 26.31 4.62 -17.37
N ALA A 128 26.03 3.53 -16.66
CA ALA A 128 24.68 3.00 -16.48
C ALA A 128 23.79 3.89 -15.58
N GLY A 129 24.34 4.96 -15.01
CA GLY A 129 23.61 5.90 -14.14
C GLY A 129 23.65 5.54 -12.65
N GLY A 130 24.46 4.56 -12.25
CA GLY A 130 24.58 4.12 -10.87
C GLY A 130 25.48 5.00 -10.00
N ASN A 131 25.31 4.90 -8.68
CA ASN A 131 26.10 5.60 -7.68
C ASN A 131 27.29 4.77 -7.21
N VAL A 132 28.41 4.92 -7.92
CA VAL A 132 29.69 4.25 -7.61
C VAL A 132 30.13 4.44 -6.16
N GLN A 133 30.00 5.66 -5.62
CA GLN A 133 30.50 5.95 -4.28
C GLN A 133 29.70 5.22 -3.20
N GLN A 134 28.39 5.08 -3.40
CA GLN A 134 27.50 4.37 -2.48
C GLN A 134 27.76 2.86 -2.53
N VAL A 135 27.90 2.29 -3.72
CA VAL A 135 28.25 0.87 -3.92
C VAL A 135 29.56 0.51 -3.22
N VAL A 136 30.63 1.29 -3.43
CA VAL A 136 31.92 1.00 -2.77
C VAL A 136 31.80 1.11 -1.26
N ARG A 137 31.11 2.14 -0.73
CA ARG A 137 30.88 2.25 0.72
C ARG A 137 30.12 1.04 1.28
N ALA A 138 29.12 0.54 0.55
CA ALA A 138 28.36 -0.65 0.94
C ALA A 138 29.26 -1.89 0.98
N LEU A 139 30.11 -2.09 -0.04
CA LEU A 139 31.09 -3.20 -0.07
C LEU A 139 32.09 -3.12 1.08
N VAL A 140 32.60 -1.92 1.39
CA VAL A 140 33.47 -1.69 2.55
C VAL A 140 32.75 -2.03 3.86
N ALA A 141 31.49 -1.62 4.02
CA ALA A 141 30.69 -1.94 5.19
C ALA A 141 30.45 -3.46 5.33
N ALA A 142 30.10 -4.14 4.24
CA ALA A 142 29.90 -5.59 4.20
C ALA A 142 31.18 -6.35 4.59
N ARG A 143 32.32 -5.95 4.01
CA ARG A 143 33.63 -6.54 4.30
C ARG A 143 34.01 -6.40 5.78
N LYS A 144 33.78 -5.22 6.37
CA LYS A 144 34.05 -4.97 7.80
C LYS A 144 33.15 -5.80 8.71
N ALA A 145 31.90 -6.05 8.31
CA ALA A 145 30.98 -6.88 9.06
C ALA A 145 31.35 -8.38 9.06
N LYS A 146 32.16 -8.84 8.09
CA LYS A 146 32.65 -10.23 7.88
C LYS A 146 31.59 -11.32 7.66
N THR A 147 30.37 -11.12 8.14
CA THR A 147 29.24 -12.06 8.04
C THR A 147 28.49 -11.95 6.71
N ILE A 148 28.79 -10.94 5.91
CA ILE A 148 28.09 -10.62 4.66
C ILE A 148 29.05 -10.83 3.49
N SER A 149 28.71 -11.76 2.60
CA SER A 149 29.32 -11.86 1.28
C SER A 149 28.51 -11.02 0.30
N LEU A 150 29.06 -9.89 -0.13
CA LEU A 150 28.47 -9.04 -1.17
C LEU A 150 29.52 -8.83 -2.26
N THR A 151 29.22 -9.28 -3.47
CA THR A 151 30.07 -9.09 -4.65
C THR A 151 29.82 -7.73 -5.28
N PHE A 152 30.79 -7.23 -6.04
CA PHE A 152 30.66 -5.99 -6.80
C PHE A 152 29.45 -6.03 -7.74
N ARG A 153 29.25 -7.15 -8.47
CA ARG A 153 28.11 -7.34 -9.36
C ARG A 153 26.78 -7.23 -8.62
N GLU A 154 26.62 -7.93 -7.51
CA GLU A 154 25.38 -7.87 -6.71
C GLU A 154 25.10 -6.45 -6.21
N ALA A 155 26.12 -5.77 -5.68
CA ALA A 155 25.97 -4.40 -5.19
C ALA A 155 25.56 -3.42 -6.31
N THR A 156 26.15 -3.53 -7.50
CA THR A 156 25.76 -2.73 -8.66
C THR A 156 24.33 -3.03 -9.14
N ALA A 157 23.91 -4.30 -9.10
CA ALA A 157 22.57 -4.69 -9.48
C ALA A 157 21.50 -4.12 -8.54
N ILE A 158 21.78 -4.11 -7.22
CA ILE A 158 20.88 -3.52 -6.21
C ILE A 158 20.75 -2.00 -6.43
N ASP A 159 21.86 -1.32 -6.70
CA ASP A 159 21.88 0.13 -6.96
C ASP A 159 21.09 0.48 -8.23
N LEU A 160 21.30 -0.25 -9.33
CA LEU A 160 20.55 -0.06 -10.58
C LEU A 160 19.07 -0.40 -10.46
N ALA A 161 18.69 -1.28 -9.51
CA ALA A 161 17.29 -1.54 -9.18
C ALA A 161 16.63 -0.38 -8.39
N GLY A 162 17.37 0.70 -8.11
CA GLY A 162 16.88 1.89 -7.40
C GLY A 162 16.77 1.70 -5.90
N ARG A 163 17.53 0.76 -5.32
CA ARG A 163 17.58 0.50 -3.87
C ARG A 163 18.87 1.03 -3.27
N ASP A 164 18.80 1.51 -2.03
CA ASP A 164 20.00 1.93 -1.29
C ASP A 164 20.77 0.70 -0.80
N VAL A 165 21.86 0.37 -1.50
CA VAL A 165 22.74 -0.76 -1.16
C VAL A 165 23.36 -0.58 0.23
N LEU A 166 23.75 0.65 0.58
CA LEU A 166 24.45 0.94 1.83
C LEU A 166 23.49 0.78 3.02
N GLU A 167 22.29 1.33 2.93
CA GLU A 167 21.25 1.14 3.95
C GLU A 167 20.91 -0.34 4.12
N SER A 168 20.84 -1.09 3.01
CA SER A 168 20.54 -2.52 3.04
C SER A 168 21.63 -3.33 3.74
N VAL A 169 22.91 -3.05 3.46
CA VAL A 169 24.04 -3.67 4.18
C VAL A 169 24.01 -3.29 5.65
N GLN A 170 23.77 -2.02 5.99
CA GLN A 170 23.67 -1.57 7.37
C GLN A 170 22.54 -2.28 8.13
N THR A 171 21.37 -2.42 7.52
CA THR A 171 20.21 -3.11 8.10
C THR A 171 20.44 -4.61 8.26
N SER A 172 21.31 -5.21 7.43
CA SER A 172 21.70 -6.62 7.57
C SER A 172 22.62 -6.87 8.77
N VAL A 173 23.43 -5.86 9.15
CA VAL A 173 24.34 -5.89 10.32
C VAL A 173 23.63 -5.44 11.60
N TYR A 174 22.85 -4.36 11.50
CA TYR A 174 22.09 -3.75 12.58
C TYR A 174 20.60 -3.86 12.24
N PRO A 175 19.91 -4.89 12.76
CA PRO A 175 18.49 -5.09 12.49
C PRO A 175 17.66 -3.85 12.82
N LYS A 176 16.68 -3.57 11.97
CA LYS A 176 15.74 -2.45 12.13
C LYS A 176 14.46 -2.96 12.77
N VAL A 177 13.90 -2.15 13.69
CA VAL A 177 12.62 -2.45 14.33
C VAL A 177 11.50 -1.72 13.61
N ILE A 178 10.47 -2.46 13.21
CA ILE A 178 9.28 -1.98 12.53
C ILE A 178 8.07 -2.22 13.42
N ASP A 179 7.27 -1.18 13.65
CA ASP A 179 6.02 -1.30 14.42
C ASP A 179 4.90 -1.91 13.55
N CYS A 180 4.17 -2.89 14.10
CA CYS A 180 3.02 -3.53 13.48
C CYS A 180 1.82 -3.42 14.44
N PRO A 181 0.80 -2.58 14.15
CA PRO A 181 0.60 -1.79 12.93
C PRO A 181 1.50 -0.53 12.85
N PRO A 182 1.72 0.03 11.65
CA PRO A 182 2.64 1.16 11.46
C PRO A 182 2.10 2.44 12.10
N ARG A 183 3.01 3.34 12.50
CA ARG A 183 2.67 4.63 13.12
C ARG A 183 1.85 5.47 12.14
N GLY A 184 0.61 5.79 12.50
CA GLY A 184 -0.34 6.53 11.66
C GLY A 184 -1.33 5.66 10.89
N ALA A 185 -1.36 4.34 11.11
CA ALA A 185 -2.40 3.48 10.56
C ALA A 185 -3.81 3.85 11.09
N ALA A 186 -4.85 3.55 10.29
CA ALA A 186 -6.24 3.82 10.64
C ALA A 186 -6.69 3.17 11.96
N LYS A 187 -6.05 2.07 12.35
CA LYS A 187 -6.23 1.42 13.65
C LYS A 187 -4.89 1.40 14.40
N PRO A 188 -4.87 1.79 15.69
CA PRO A 188 -3.64 1.82 16.49
C PRO A 188 -3.18 0.44 16.97
N SER A 189 -3.99 -0.60 16.78
CA SER A 189 -3.74 -1.98 17.22
C SER A 189 -4.24 -2.99 16.20
N LEU A 190 -3.67 -4.19 16.24
CA LEU A 190 -4.20 -5.38 15.58
C LEU A 190 -5.29 -5.97 16.46
N ASP A 191 -6.53 -5.97 15.98
CA ASP A 191 -7.68 -6.46 16.73
C ASP A 191 -8.06 -7.85 16.26
N ALA A 192 -8.18 -8.81 17.18
CA ALA A 192 -8.61 -10.17 16.90
C ALA A 192 -9.49 -10.73 18.03
N VAL A 193 -10.32 -11.72 17.74
CA VAL A 193 -11.23 -12.35 18.73
C VAL A 193 -10.80 -13.78 18.95
N ALA A 194 -10.55 -14.17 20.20
CA ALA A 194 -10.24 -15.56 20.56
C ALA A 194 -11.50 -16.44 20.52
N LYS A 195 -11.34 -17.77 20.60
CA LYS A 195 -12.48 -18.71 20.51
C LYS A 195 -13.50 -18.57 21.65
N ASP A 196 -13.12 -17.96 22.76
CA ASP A 196 -14.02 -17.62 23.87
C ASP A 196 -14.81 -16.32 23.64
N GLY A 197 -14.69 -15.71 22.46
CA GLY A 197 -15.47 -14.53 22.06
C GLY A 197 -14.92 -13.21 22.60
N ILE A 198 -13.76 -13.20 23.25
CA ILE A 198 -13.15 -11.99 23.81
C ILE A 198 -12.16 -11.39 22.81
N GLN A 199 -12.30 -10.09 22.58
CA GLN A 199 -11.43 -9.33 21.71
C GLN A 199 -10.10 -9.03 22.42
N LEU A 200 -9.00 -9.18 21.70
CA LEU A 200 -7.66 -8.75 22.11
C LEU A 200 -7.16 -7.71 21.10
N LYS A 201 -6.57 -6.63 21.61
CA LYS A 201 -5.90 -5.58 20.84
C LYS A 201 -4.41 -5.70 21.08
N VAL A 202 -3.65 -5.93 20.02
CA VAL A 202 -2.22 -6.25 20.13
C VAL A 202 -1.40 -5.25 19.33
N LYS A 203 -0.27 -4.83 19.89
CA LYS A 203 0.78 -4.12 19.16
C LYS A 203 2.04 -4.97 19.17
N ALA A 204 2.65 -5.14 18.02
CA ALA A 204 3.88 -5.91 17.86
C ALA A 204 5.01 -5.05 17.31
N ARG A 205 6.23 -5.42 17.66
CA ARG A 205 7.47 -4.91 17.08
C ARG A 205 8.16 -6.05 16.34
N VAL A 206 8.40 -5.84 15.07
CA VAL A 206 9.06 -6.81 14.20
C VAL A 206 10.49 -6.34 13.98
N THR A 207 11.45 -7.13 14.44
CA THR A 207 12.86 -6.88 14.17
C THR A 207 13.21 -7.59 12.87
N VAL A 208 13.59 -6.82 11.85
CA VAL A 208 13.94 -7.33 10.52
C VAL A 208 15.38 -7.02 10.17
N ARG A 209 15.99 -7.90 9.38
CA ARG A 209 17.28 -7.68 8.74
C ARG A 209 17.13 -7.76 7.23
N ALA A 210 17.93 -7.03 6.48
CA ALA A 210 17.87 -7.09 5.01
C ALA A 210 18.42 -8.43 4.50
N ASN A 211 17.68 -9.05 3.57
CA ASN A 211 18.14 -10.21 2.81
C ASN A 211 18.67 -9.73 1.46
N LEU A 212 20.00 -9.61 1.35
CA LEU A 212 20.65 -9.05 0.17
C LEU A 212 20.42 -9.88 -1.11
N GLN A 213 20.16 -11.18 -0.99
CA GLN A 213 19.90 -12.06 -2.14
C GLN A 213 18.51 -11.85 -2.75
N GLN A 214 17.53 -11.47 -1.92
CA GLN A 214 16.13 -11.25 -2.32
C GLN A 214 15.75 -9.77 -2.35
N LEU A 215 16.73 -8.87 -2.28
CA LEU A 215 16.52 -7.43 -2.27
C LEU A 215 15.99 -6.90 -3.60
N ILE A 216 16.33 -7.57 -4.71
CA ILE A 216 15.85 -7.27 -6.06
C ILE A 216 14.62 -8.14 -6.34
N GLY A 217 13.46 -7.49 -6.54
CA GLY A 217 12.20 -8.16 -6.83
C GLY A 217 11.46 -8.75 -5.62
N GLY A 218 12.07 -8.73 -4.43
CA GLY A 218 11.40 -9.11 -3.18
C GLY A 218 10.40 -8.08 -2.69
N ALA A 219 9.40 -8.56 -1.94
CA ALA A 219 8.40 -7.71 -1.31
C ALA A 219 8.99 -6.84 -0.18
N THR A 220 8.45 -5.63 0.00
CA THR A 220 8.95 -4.59 0.91
C THR A 220 8.42 -4.73 2.35
N GLU A 221 8.83 -3.82 3.24
CA GLU A 221 8.40 -3.74 4.64
C GLU A 221 6.87 -3.79 4.79
N GLU A 222 6.11 -3.13 3.91
CA GLU A 222 4.65 -3.09 3.94
C GLU A 222 4.03 -4.49 3.84
N THR A 223 4.60 -5.35 3.00
CA THR A 223 4.12 -6.72 2.83
C THR A 223 4.41 -7.57 4.07
N ILE A 224 5.56 -7.35 4.71
CA ILE A 224 5.92 -8.04 5.95
C ILE A 224 4.96 -7.62 7.07
N ILE A 225 4.69 -6.32 7.22
CA ILE A 225 3.73 -5.81 8.21
C ILE A 225 2.36 -6.46 8.01
N ALA A 226 1.88 -6.54 6.76
CA ALA A 226 0.58 -7.14 6.45
C ALA A 226 0.55 -8.65 6.79
N ARG A 227 1.56 -9.41 6.35
CA ARG A 227 1.65 -10.86 6.60
C ARG A 227 1.83 -11.17 8.08
N VAL A 228 2.66 -10.42 8.80
CA VAL A 228 2.84 -10.57 10.25
C VAL A 228 1.55 -10.19 10.97
N GLY A 229 0.88 -9.12 10.56
CA GLY A 229 -0.42 -8.72 11.10
C GLY A 229 -1.48 -9.82 10.93
N GLU A 230 -1.59 -10.40 9.73
CA GLU A 230 -2.47 -11.54 9.46
C GLU A 230 -2.09 -12.75 10.33
N GLY A 231 -0.79 -13.05 10.42
CA GLY A 231 -0.26 -14.12 11.26
C GLY A 231 -0.69 -13.96 12.72
N ILE A 232 -0.54 -12.76 13.27
CA ILE A 232 -0.91 -12.44 14.66
C ILE A 232 -2.42 -12.60 14.86
N VAL A 233 -3.24 -12.03 13.97
CA VAL A 233 -4.71 -12.14 14.04
C VAL A 233 -5.15 -13.61 13.98
N SER A 234 -4.55 -14.39 13.07
CA SER A 234 -4.80 -15.82 12.93
C SER A 234 -4.39 -16.62 14.18
N ALA A 235 -3.26 -16.28 14.79
CA ALA A 235 -2.78 -16.93 16.02
C ALA A 235 -3.72 -16.67 17.20
N ILE A 236 -4.19 -15.44 17.37
CA ILE A 236 -5.16 -15.06 18.41
C ILE A 236 -6.51 -15.77 18.17
N GLY A 237 -7.02 -15.76 16.94
CA GLY A 237 -8.28 -16.44 16.59
C GLY A 237 -8.23 -17.96 16.76
N SER A 238 -7.03 -18.55 16.73
CA SER A 238 -6.84 -19.99 16.95
C SER A 238 -6.76 -20.36 18.44
N ALA A 239 -6.54 -19.38 19.33
CA ALA A 239 -6.42 -19.62 20.76
C ALA A 239 -7.78 -20.00 21.38
N ALA A 240 -7.76 -21.00 22.27
CA ALA A 240 -8.96 -21.48 22.95
C ALA A 240 -9.60 -20.43 23.88
N SER A 241 -8.76 -19.60 24.52
CA SER A 241 -9.20 -18.51 25.39
C SER A 241 -8.21 -17.36 25.35
N HIS A 242 -8.71 -16.13 25.52
CA HIS A 242 -7.88 -14.93 25.67
C HIS A 242 -6.89 -15.03 26.85
N LYS A 243 -7.26 -15.73 27.93
CA LYS A 243 -6.39 -15.91 29.10
C LYS A 243 -5.08 -16.60 28.76
N LYS A 244 -5.13 -17.62 27.89
CA LYS A 244 -3.93 -18.35 27.45
C LYS A 244 -2.95 -17.46 26.70
N VAL A 245 -3.45 -16.48 25.96
CA VAL A 245 -2.64 -15.50 25.22
C VAL A 245 -2.03 -14.47 26.17
N LEU A 246 -2.78 -14.04 27.19
CA LEU A 246 -2.29 -13.11 28.22
C LEU A 246 -1.26 -13.75 29.15
N GLU A 247 -1.44 -15.02 29.51
CA GLU A 247 -0.49 -15.78 30.33
C GLU A 247 0.87 -15.95 29.65
N ASN A 248 0.88 -16.10 28.32
CA ASN A 248 2.10 -16.27 27.54
C ASN A 248 1.98 -15.68 26.13
N PRO A 249 2.31 -14.38 25.94
CA PRO A 249 2.23 -13.72 24.63
C PRO A 249 3.14 -14.33 23.55
N ASP A 250 4.20 -15.04 23.94
CA ASP A 250 5.15 -15.66 23.00
C ASP A 250 4.52 -16.77 22.15
N VAL A 251 3.34 -17.27 22.54
CA VAL A 251 2.60 -18.23 21.71
C VAL A 251 2.20 -17.62 20.36
N ILE A 252 1.97 -16.30 20.32
CA ILE A 252 1.69 -15.57 19.09
C ILE A 252 2.94 -15.57 18.22
N SER A 253 4.08 -15.06 18.73
CA SER A 253 5.31 -14.93 17.95
C SER A 253 5.80 -16.27 17.41
N LYS A 254 5.73 -17.34 18.21
CA LYS A 254 6.07 -18.71 17.77
C LYS A 254 5.15 -19.22 16.66
N ALA A 255 3.84 -19.02 16.79
CA ALA A 255 2.87 -19.44 15.77
C ALA A 255 3.05 -18.68 14.45
N VAL A 256 3.46 -17.42 14.53
CA VAL A 256 3.68 -16.53 13.38
C VAL A 256 5.00 -16.87 12.68
N LEU A 257 6.09 -17.07 13.43
CA LEU A 257 7.40 -17.47 12.88
C LEU A 257 7.35 -18.84 12.21
N ALA A 258 6.52 -19.77 12.71
CA ALA A 258 6.35 -21.09 12.10
C ALA A 258 5.82 -21.04 10.65
N LYS A 259 5.15 -19.95 10.25
CA LYS A 259 4.58 -19.78 8.91
C LYS A 259 5.57 -19.24 7.87
N ARG A 260 6.83 -18.92 8.23
CA ARG A 260 7.86 -18.35 7.33
C ARG A 260 7.35 -17.19 6.46
N LEU A 261 6.83 -16.16 7.13
CA LEU A 261 6.16 -15.02 6.48
C LEU A 261 7.10 -14.15 5.63
N ASP A 262 8.40 -14.34 5.81
CA ASP A 262 9.52 -13.71 5.12
C ASP A 262 9.94 -14.45 3.83
N SER A 263 9.16 -15.42 3.37
CA SER A 263 9.40 -16.01 2.05
C SER A 263 9.19 -14.96 0.95
N GLN A 264 10.18 -14.81 0.05
CA GLN A 264 10.14 -13.89 -1.10
C GLN A 264 10.06 -12.40 -0.71
N THR A 265 10.61 -12.03 0.44
CA THR A 265 10.69 -10.63 0.88
C THR A 265 12.12 -10.13 0.85
N ALA A 266 12.29 -8.82 0.71
CA ALA A 266 13.58 -8.13 0.80
C ALA A 266 14.19 -8.16 2.21
N PHE A 267 13.43 -8.60 3.21
CA PHE A 267 13.88 -8.72 4.59
C PHE A 267 13.60 -10.11 5.15
N GLU A 268 14.41 -10.50 6.13
CA GLU A 268 14.28 -11.70 6.95
C GLU A 268 13.84 -11.27 8.35
N ILE A 269 12.92 -12.02 8.95
CA ILE A 269 12.39 -11.72 10.29
C ILE A 269 13.32 -12.34 11.34
N VAL A 270 13.92 -11.50 12.19
CA VAL A 270 14.78 -11.94 13.29
C VAL A 270 13.95 -12.29 14.52
N SER A 271 13.05 -11.38 14.92
CA SER A 271 12.14 -11.56 16.04
C SER A 271 10.82 -10.84 15.82
N ILE A 272 9.78 -11.34 16.48
CA ILE A 272 8.49 -10.67 16.60
C ILE A 272 8.20 -10.58 18.09
N ASP A 273 8.18 -9.36 18.61
CA ASP A 273 8.00 -9.07 20.01
C ASP A 273 6.62 -8.41 20.22
N ILE A 274 5.85 -8.88 21.19
CA ILE A 274 4.57 -8.28 21.53
C ILE A 274 4.84 -7.10 22.47
N ALA A 275 4.58 -5.88 21.99
CA ALA A 275 4.84 -4.66 22.74
C ALA A 275 3.73 -4.33 23.74
N ASP A 276 2.49 -4.67 23.39
CA ASP A 276 1.30 -4.30 24.17
C ASP A 276 0.14 -5.25 23.85
N ILE A 277 -0.65 -5.63 24.86
CA ILE A 277 -1.84 -6.49 24.72
C ILE A 277 -2.95 -6.02 25.66
N ASP A 278 -4.05 -5.54 25.07
CA ASP A 278 -5.22 -5.08 25.80
C ASP A 278 -6.41 -5.99 25.56
N VAL A 279 -7.24 -6.18 26.60
CA VAL A 279 -8.54 -6.85 26.47
C VAL A 279 -9.59 -5.84 26.01
N GLY A 280 -10.26 -6.16 24.91
CA GLY A 280 -11.32 -5.36 24.31
C GLY A 280 -12.71 -5.79 24.74
N ALA A 281 -13.67 -5.71 23.81
CA ALA A 281 -15.05 -6.09 24.07
C ALA A 281 -15.25 -7.61 24.07
N ASN A 282 -16.26 -8.07 24.82
CA ASN A 282 -16.75 -9.45 24.72
C ASN A 282 -17.74 -9.54 23.54
N ILE A 283 -17.19 -9.84 22.36
CA ILE A 283 -17.96 -9.97 21.12
C ILE A 283 -18.87 -11.20 21.18
N GLY A 284 -18.43 -12.28 21.82
CA GLY A 284 -19.22 -13.51 22.00
C GLY A 284 -20.51 -13.26 22.77
N ALA A 285 -20.43 -12.57 23.92
CA ALA A 285 -21.61 -12.22 24.71
C ALA A 285 -22.57 -11.30 23.95
N ARG A 286 -22.04 -10.34 23.18
CA ARG A 286 -22.87 -9.45 22.35
C ARG A 286 -23.59 -10.23 21.25
N LEU A 287 -22.88 -11.06 20.50
CA LEU A 287 -23.49 -11.89 19.45
C LEU A 287 -24.54 -12.86 20.02
N GLN A 288 -24.33 -13.40 21.22
CA GLN A 288 -25.32 -14.24 21.90
C GLN A 288 -26.58 -13.45 22.29
N ALA A 289 -26.43 -12.23 22.78
CA ALA A 289 -27.56 -11.36 23.08
C ALA A 289 -28.35 -11.00 21.81
N ASP A 290 -27.65 -10.62 20.73
CA ASP A 290 -28.24 -10.30 19.43
C ASP A 290 -28.99 -11.50 18.85
N GLN A 291 -28.42 -12.71 18.95
CA GLN A 291 -29.06 -13.95 18.51
C GLN A 291 -30.31 -14.26 19.35
N ALA A 292 -30.25 -14.12 20.68
CA ALA A 292 -31.40 -14.36 21.55
C ALA A 292 -32.56 -13.38 21.29
N GLU A 293 -32.24 -12.13 20.97
CA GLU A 293 -33.23 -11.13 20.57
C GLU A 293 -33.88 -11.50 19.24
N ALA A 294 -33.09 -11.89 18.24
CA ALA A 294 -33.58 -12.36 16.95
C ALA A 294 -34.48 -13.60 17.10
N ASP A 295 -34.06 -14.59 17.90
CA ASP A 295 -34.83 -15.80 18.18
C ASP A 295 -36.17 -15.47 18.88
N THR A 296 -36.16 -14.50 19.81
CA THR A 296 -37.37 -14.01 20.47
C THR A 296 -38.34 -13.36 19.48
N GLN A 297 -37.82 -12.57 18.53
CA GLN A 297 -38.65 -11.95 17.50
C GLN A 297 -39.29 -12.99 16.58
N VAL A 298 -38.52 -14.01 16.14
CA VAL A 298 -39.04 -15.12 15.33
C VAL A 298 -40.08 -15.93 16.10
N ALA A 299 -39.84 -16.22 17.38
CA ALA A 299 -40.80 -16.93 18.22
C ALA A 299 -42.11 -16.13 18.38
N ARG A 300 -42.04 -14.81 18.56
CA ARG A 300 -43.22 -13.93 18.62
C ARG A 300 -43.98 -13.92 17.30
N ALA A 301 -43.28 -13.77 16.17
CA ALA A 301 -43.91 -13.78 14.85
C ALA A 301 -44.60 -15.12 14.55
N ASN A 302 -44.01 -16.24 14.95
CA ASN A 302 -44.61 -17.57 14.80
C ASN A 302 -45.84 -17.76 15.71
N ALA A 303 -45.79 -17.25 16.94
CA ALA A 303 -46.93 -17.28 17.86
C ALA A 303 -48.10 -16.44 17.33
N GLU A 304 -47.81 -15.25 16.79
CA GLU A 304 -48.79 -14.38 16.15
C GLU A 304 -49.38 -15.02 14.89
N SER A 305 -48.53 -15.62 14.05
CA SER A 305 -48.97 -16.35 12.85
C SER A 305 -49.90 -17.51 13.19
N LYS A 306 -49.57 -18.30 14.22
CA LYS A 306 -50.44 -19.40 14.71
C LYS A 306 -51.76 -18.87 15.26
N ARG A 307 -51.73 -17.76 16.00
CA ARG A 307 -52.94 -17.12 16.52
C ARG A 307 -53.83 -16.64 15.37
N ALA A 308 -53.25 -16.00 14.35
CA ALA A 308 -53.98 -15.57 13.17
C ALA A 308 -54.59 -16.76 12.41
N ALA A 309 -53.85 -17.86 12.25
CA ALA A 309 -54.35 -19.07 11.61
C ALA A 309 -55.52 -19.72 12.40
N ALA A 310 -55.41 -19.79 13.73
CA ALA A 310 -56.49 -20.32 14.57
C ALA A 310 -57.77 -19.47 14.47
N VAL A 311 -57.63 -18.13 14.45
CA VAL A 311 -58.77 -17.23 14.25
C VAL A 311 -59.36 -17.39 12.86
N ALA A 312 -58.54 -17.54 11.82
CA ALA A 312 -59.01 -17.80 10.46
C ALA A 312 -59.78 -19.12 10.36
N GLU A 313 -59.28 -20.19 10.99
CA GLU A 313 -59.95 -21.50 11.06
C GLU A 313 -61.29 -21.41 11.81
N GLU A 314 -61.35 -20.67 12.92
CA GLU A 314 -62.60 -20.41 13.65
C GLU A 314 -63.63 -19.70 12.77
N GLN A 315 -63.22 -18.66 12.02
CA GLN A 315 -64.08 -17.95 11.09
C GLN A 315 -64.54 -18.83 9.92
N GLU A 316 -63.66 -19.67 9.37
CA GLU A 316 -64.04 -20.65 8.33
C GLU A 316 -65.05 -21.66 8.86
N MET A 317 -64.89 -22.15 10.09
CA MET A 317 -65.84 -23.07 10.72
C MET A 317 -67.18 -22.39 10.97
N GLN A 318 -67.18 -21.14 11.43
CA GLN A 318 -68.41 -20.37 11.60
C GLN A 318 -69.12 -20.15 10.26
N ALA A 319 -68.40 -19.82 9.20
CA ALA A 319 -68.96 -19.72 7.85
C ALA A 319 -69.55 -21.05 7.36
N LYS A 320 -68.90 -22.19 7.62
CA LYS A 320 -69.44 -23.53 7.31
C LYS A 320 -70.71 -23.86 8.10
N ILE A 321 -70.81 -23.44 9.36
CA ILE A 321 -72.03 -23.59 10.16
C ILE A 321 -73.16 -22.79 9.53
N GLU A 322 -72.92 -21.53 9.16
CA GLU A 322 -73.93 -20.69 8.51
C GLU A 322 -74.33 -21.23 7.13
N GLU A 323 -73.38 -21.72 6.32
CA GLU A 323 -73.68 -22.40 5.05
C GLU A 323 -74.54 -23.66 5.27
N SER A 324 -74.22 -24.46 6.28
CA SER A 324 -74.99 -25.65 6.62
C SER A 324 -76.40 -25.30 7.11
N ARG A 325 -76.53 -24.24 7.93
CA ARG A 325 -77.82 -23.70 8.35
C ARG A 325 -78.64 -23.24 7.15
N ALA A 326 -78.02 -22.53 6.21
CA ALA A 326 -78.68 -22.09 4.98
C ALA A 326 -79.20 -23.30 4.17
N LYS A 327 -78.41 -24.37 4.01
CA LYS A 327 -78.84 -25.62 3.35
C LYS A 327 -79.98 -26.32 4.08
N VAL A 328 -79.97 -26.33 5.41
CA VAL A 328 -81.07 -26.89 6.21
C VAL A 328 -82.35 -26.07 6.00
N VAL A 329 -82.24 -24.74 6.01
CA VAL A 329 -83.37 -23.83 5.75
C VAL A 329 -83.91 -24.01 4.33
N GLU A 330 -83.04 -24.12 3.32
CA GLU A 330 -83.41 -24.41 1.93
C GLU A 330 -84.17 -25.74 1.82
N SER A 331 -83.65 -26.79 2.46
CA SER A 331 -84.31 -28.11 2.49
C SER A 331 -85.65 -28.08 3.24
N GLN A 332 -85.74 -27.29 4.31
CA GLN A 332 -87.00 -27.09 5.04
C GLN A 332 -88.00 -26.28 4.23
N ALA A 333 -87.57 -25.29 3.45
CA ALA A 333 -88.42 -24.48 2.59
C ALA A 333 -89.04 -25.30 1.43
N ALA A 334 -88.35 -26.35 0.98
CA ALA A 334 -88.91 -27.30 0.00
C ALA A 334 -90.12 -28.08 0.54
N VAL A 335 -90.30 -28.22 1.87
CA VAL A 335 -91.43 -28.95 2.46
C VAL A 335 -92.75 -28.18 2.29
N PRO A 336 -92.88 -26.89 2.67
CA PRO A 336 -94.05 -26.08 2.35
C PRO A 336 -94.35 -26.01 0.85
N GLU A 337 -93.33 -25.92 -0.01
CA GLU A 337 -93.51 -25.89 -1.47
C GLU A 337 -94.11 -27.22 -1.97
N ALA A 338 -93.55 -28.36 -1.54
CA ALA A 338 -94.10 -29.67 -1.85
C ALA A 338 -95.51 -29.89 -1.28
N MET A 339 -95.80 -29.35 -0.08
CA MET A 339 -97.16 -29.35 0.48
C MET A 339 -98.12 -28.51 -0.36
N ALA A 340 -97.70 -27.32 -0.81
CA ALA A 340 -98.49 -26.46 -1.70
C ALA A 340 -98.80 -27.16 -3.04
N ASP A 341 -97.83 -27.86 -3.61
CA ASP A 341 -98.02 -28.68 -4.81
C ASP A 341 -98.93 -29.89 -4.56
N ALA A 342 -98.86 -30.52 -3.38
CA ALA A 342 -99.77 -31.60 -2.99
C ALA A 342 -101.22 -31.12 -2.83
N PHE A 343 -101.45 -29.89 -2.33
CA PHE A 343 -102.76 -29.25 -2.32
C PHE A 343 -103.25 -28.94 -3.74
N ARG A 344 -102.38 -28.42 -4.61
CA ARG A 344 -102.74 -28.09 -6.00
C ARG A 344 -103.09 -29.31 -6.85
N THR A 345 -102.37 -30.41 -6.65
CA THR A 345 -102.59 -31.69 -7.37
C THR A 345 -103.67 -32.57 -6.76
N GLY A 346 -104.31 -32.14 -5.66
CA GLY A 346 -105.43 -32.83 -5.01
C GLY A 346 -105.04 -34.09 -4.24
N LYS A 347 -103.75 -34.30 -3.95
CA LYS A 347 -103.25 -35.46 -3.20
C LYS A 347 -103.45 -35.32 -1.68
N LEU A 348 -103.67 -34.10 -1.18
CA LEU A 348 -103.84 -33.80 0.23
C LEU A 348 -105.09 -32.93 0.43
N ASN A 349 -106.02 -33.37 1.27
CA ASN A 349 -107.29 -32.69 1.50
C ASN A 349 -107.23 -31.78 2.75
N ILE A 350 -108.07 -30.75 2.81
CA ILE A 350 -108.10 -29.75 3.89
C ILE A 350 -108.28 -30.41 5.26
N LEU A 351 -109.11 -31.46 5.35
CA LEU A 351 -109.32 -32.22 6.59
C LEU A 351 -108.05 -32.95 7.09
N ASP A 352 -107.16 -33.37 6.19
CA ASP A 352 -105.92 -34.06 6.55
C ASP A 352 -104.84 -33.07 7.01
N TYR A 353 -104.84 -31.84 6.50
CA TYR A 353 -103.99 -30.76 6.99
C TYR A 353 -104.33 -30.35 8.43
N TYR A 354 -105.62 -30.20 8.76
CA TYR A 354 -106.04 -29.90 10.12
C TYR A 354 -105.65 -31.01 11.11
N LYS A 355 -105.70 -32.29 10.70
CA LYS A 355 -105.20 -33.40 11.52
C LYS A 355 -103.70 -33.31 11.77
N LEU A 356 -102.90 -33.02 10.73
CA LEU A 356 -101.45 -32.80 10.86
C LEU A 356 -101.14 -31.63 11.82
N GLN A 357 -101.87 -30.52 11.69
CA GLN A 357 -101.69 -29.36 12.57
C GLN A 357 -102.02 -29.70 14.03
N ASN A 358 -103.07 -30.47 14.28
CA ASN A 358 -103.42 -30.93 15.64
C ASN A 358 -102.36 -31.85 16.22
N VAL A 359 -101.82 -32.80 15.44
CA VAL A 359 -100.75 -33.70 15.89
C VAL A 359 -99.46 -32.91 16.18
N ASN A 360 -99.12 -31.90 15.37
CA ASN A 360 -98.00 -31.01 15.62
C ASN A 360 -98.21 -30.18 16.91
N ALA A 361 -99.40 -29.60 17.10
CA ALA A 361 -99.75 -28.85 18.31
C ALA A 361 -99.67 -29.72 19.58
N ASP A 362 -100.16 -30.96 19.52
CA ASP A 362 -100.02 -31.94 20.60
C ASP A 362 -98.55 -32.29 20.88
N THR A 363 -97.74 -32.40 19.83
CA THR A 363 -96.30 -32.70 19.96
C THR A 363 -95.54 -31.53 20.55
N GLU A 364 -95.85 -30.29 20.16
CA GLU A 364 -95.27 -29.06 20.74
C GLU A 364 -95.67 -28.91 22.22
N MET A 365 -96.94 -29.15 22.55
CA MET A 365 -97.42 -29.13 23.93
C MET A 365 -96.70 -30.19 24.78
N ARG A 366 -96.50 -31.42 24.27
CA ARG A 366 -95.73 -32.45 24.95
C ARG A 366 -94.25 -32.09 25.11
N LYS A 367 -93.61 -31.50 24.10
CA LYS A 367 -92.21 -31.05 24.19
C LYS A 367 -92.05 -29.94 25.23
N ALA A 368 -92.98 -28.98 25.29
CA ALA A 368 -92.99 -27.92 26.28
C ALA A 368 -93.18 -28.46 27.71
N ILE A 369 -94.02 -29.47 27.90
CA ILE A 369 -94.24 -30.14 29.20
C ILE A 369 -93.00 -30.97 29.62
N ALA A 370 -92.35 -31.66 28.69
CA ALA A 370 -91.15 -32.46 28.96
C ALA A 370 -89.86 -31.63 29.15
N GLY A 371 -89.80 -30.42 28.58
CA GLY A 371 -88.62 -29.54 28.59
C GLY A 371 -88.42 -28.70 29.85
N GLY A 372 -89.37 -28.67 30.79
CA GLY A 372 -89.32 -27.86 32.02
C GLY A 372 -88.28 -28.28 33.09
N GLY A 373 -87.30 -29.11 32.74
CA GLY A 373 -86.37 -29.74 33.70
C GLY A 373 -84.86 -29.61 33.40
N GLN A 374 -84.44 -28.83 32.41
CA GLN A 374 -83.00 -28.63 32.13
C GLN A 374 -82.49 -27.34 32.79
N ARG A 375 -81.70 -27.52 33.86
CA ARG A 375 -80.91 -26.48 34.53
C ARG A 375 -79.89 -25.89 33.55
N GLU A 376 -79.85 -24.56 33.49
CA GLU A 376 -78.76 -23.81 32.89
C GLU A 376 -77.45 -24.10 33.63
N THR A 377 -76.48 -24.71 32.95
CA THR A 377 -75.07 -24.72 33.38
C THR A 377 -74.38 -23.51 32.76
N PRO A 378 -73.72 -22.64 33.55
CA PRO A 378 -72.94 -21.54 33.00
C PRO A 378 -71.62 -22.07 32.42
N GLU A 379 -71.43 -21.90 31.10
CA GLU A 379 -70.11 -22.00 30.48
C GLU A 379 -69.28 -20.78 30.88
N GLN A 380 -68.33 -21.00 31.80
CA GLN A 380 -67.19 -20.13 32.00
C GLN A 380 -65.92 -20.93 31.75
N TYR A 381 -65.19 -20.62 30.69
CA TYR A 381 -63.73 -20.60 30.72
C TYR A 381 -63.22 -19.62 29.65
N LYS A 382 -62.54 -18.57 30.11
CA LYS A 382 -61.66 -17.70 29.32
C LYS A 382 -60.23 -18.18 29.52
#